data_AF-A0A183PWE6-F1
#
_entry.id   AF-A0A183PWE6-F1
#
_cell.length_a   1.000
_cell.length_b   1.000
_cell.length_c   1.000
_cell.angle_alpha   90.00
_cell.angle_beta   90.00
_cell.angle_gamma   90.00
#
_symmetry.space_group_name_H-M   'P 1'
#
loop_
_entity.id
_entity.type
_entity.pdbx_description
1 polymer ?
#
loop_
_entity_poly.entity_id
_entity_poly.type
_entity_poly.pdbx_seq_one_letter_code
_entity_poly.pdbx_strand_id
1 'polypeptide(L)'
;MNTQHVKNLRPSEADMCYGAALPMADQHTMEILEVGLAFWRLYLIDCMKSRLSSCLMREVLKLGICGQQNCIHPCLASLLRVGEVRDFERAGMEIYNQIFQNPLIDATRSFYSQWACQRESELGCAQYVTEALALRTEEHNRAIQYYKCSLLPMQNLFQEIIVEQRLNFLNMNVRYVIAEEDKSSKCNSYTQLSH
;
A
#
# COMPACT_ATOMS: atom_id res chain seq x y z
N MET A 1 24.61 -26.71 -8.60
CA MET A 1 23.35 -27.42 -8.90
C MET A 1 22.61 -26.77 -10.06
N ASN A 2 22.14 -25.52 -9.95
CA ASN A 2 21.49 -24.80 -11.08
C ASN A 2 22.39 -24.71 -12.32
N THR A 3 23.62 -24.23 -12.20
CA THR A 3 24.56 -24.08 -13.33
C THR A 3 24.98 -25.39 -14.03
N GLN A 4 24.75 -26.54 -13.38
CA GLN A 4 25.06 -27.87 -13.91
C GLN A 4 23.85 -28.54 -14.60
N HIS A 5 22.63 -28.31 -14.10
CA HIS A 5 21.43 -29.01 -14.57
C HIS A 5 20.42 -28.11 -15.31
N VAL A 6 20.40 -26.82 -15.00
CA VAL A 6 19.59 -25.79 -15.66
C VAL A 6 20.54 -24.95 -16.51
N LYS A 7 21.07 -25.54 -17.59
CA LYS A 7 21.71 -24.75 -18.63
C LYS A 7 20.60 -24.20 -19.52
N ASN A 8 20.64 -22.91 -19.83
CA ASN A 8 19.97 -22.35 -21.00
C ASN A 8 20.54 -23.07 -22.23
N LEU A 9 19.96 -24.24 -22.55
CA LEU A 9 20.22 -24.90 -23.81
C LEU A 9 19.79 -23.89 -24.88
N ARG A 10 20.74 -23.49 -25.73
CA ARG A 10 20.38 -22.79 -26.97
C ARG A 10 19.28 -23.63 -27.62
N PRO A 11 18.12 -23.03 -27.97
CA PRO A 11 17.07 -23.77 -28.64
C PRO A 11 17.67 -24.55 -29.80
N SER A 12 17.44 -25.86 -29.83
CA SER A 12 17.87 -26.68 -30.96
C SER A 12 17.08 -26.25 -32.21
N GLU A 13 17.63 -26.44 -33.40
CA GLU A 13 16.91 -26.17 -34.65
C GLU A 13 15.55 -26.91 -34.71
N ALA A 14 15.44 -28.05 -34.02
CA ALA A 14 14.18 -28.79 -33.86
C ALA A 14 13.14 -28.03 -33.02
N ASP A 15 13.55 -27.28 -31.98
CA ASP A 15 12.67 -26.48 -31.14
C ASP A 15 12.15 -25.25 -31.88
N MET A 16 12.95 -24.68 -32.78
CA MET A 16 12.53 -23.57 -33.64
C MET A 16 11.55 -24.01 -34.75
N CYS A 17 11.71 -25.22 -35.29
CA CYS A 17 10.89 -25.71 -36.39
C CYS A 17 9.57 -26.37 -35.95
N TYR A 18 9.50 -26.93 -34.74
CA TYR A 18 8.35 -27.71 -34.27
C TYR A 18 7.80 -27.28 -32.89
N GLY A 19 8.44 -26.31 -32.22
CA GLY A 19 8.03 -25.82 -30.92
C GLY A 19 6.85 -24.84 -30.99
N ALA A 20 5.65 -25.36 -31.22
CA ALA A 20 4.50 -24.72 -30.58
C ALA A 20 4.77 -24.83 -29.07
N ALA A 21 5.06 -23.71 -28.41
CA ALA A 21 5.42 -23.65 -26.99
C ALA A 21 4.37 -24.39 -26.16
N LEU A 22 4.67 -25.65 -25.81
CA LEU A 22 3.82 -26.43 -24.92
C LEU A 22 4.01 -25.81 -23.52
N PRO A 23 2.92 -25.39 -22.83
CA PRO A 23 2.99 -24.76 -21.50
C PRO A 23 3.73 -25.61 -20.46
N MET A 24 3.88 -26.92 -20.71
CA MET A 24 4.54 -27.88 -19.82
C MET A 24 6.06 -28.00 -20.03
N ALA A 25 6.61 -27.52 -21.15
CA ALA A 25 8.06 -27.57 -21.39
C ALA A 25 8.83 -26.60 -20.50
N ASP A 26 8.16 -25.57 -20.00
CA ASP A 26 8.76 -24.46 -19.26
C ASP A 26 9.00 -24.77 -17.77
N GLN A 27 8.33 -25.80 -17.26
CA GLN A 27 8.39 -26.20 -15.84
C GLN A 27 9.63 -27.05 -15.52
N HIS A 28 10.19 -27.75 -16.52
CA HIS A 28 11.38 -28.60 -16.35
C HIS A 28 12.71 -27.82 -16.44
N THR A 29 12.65 -26.55 -16.84
CA THR A 29 13.79 -25.62 -16.93
C THR A 29 13.70 -24.46 -15.93
N MET A 30 12.84 -24.56 -14.90
CA MET A 30 12.79 -23.55 -13.84
C MET A 30 14.00 -23.67 -12.90
N GLU A 31 14.57 -22.54 -12.51
CA GLU A 31 15.58 -22.52 -11.46
C GLU A 31 14.96 -22.93 -10.12
N ILE A 32 15.76 -23.52 -9.22
CA ILE A 32 15.28 -23.96 -7.88
C ILE A 32 14.54 -22.85 -7.13
N LEU A 33 14.97 -21.59 -7.26
CA LEU A 33 14.32 -20.43 -6.65
C LEU A 33 12.92 -20.19 -7.24
N GLU A 34 12.77 -20.28 -8.56
CA GLU A 34 11.50 -20.09 -9.25
C GLU A 34 10.48 -21.14 -8.83
N VAL A 35 10.92 -22.40 -8.73
CA VAL A 35 10.09 -23.49 -8.20
C VAL A 35 9.69 -23.19 -6.75
N GLY A 36 10.64 -22.80 -5.90
CA GLY A 36 10.37 -22.45 -4.50
C GLY A 36 9.32 -21.35 -4.34
N LEU A 37 9.40 -20.28 -5.13
CA LEU A 37 8.46 -19.16 -5.11
C LEU A 37 7.07 -19.56 -5.65
N ALA A 38 7.01 -20.39 -6.70
CA ALA A 38 5.75 -20.92 -7.22
C ALA A 38 5.01 -21.78 -6.17
N PHE A 39 5.73 -22.65 -5.46
CA PHE A 39 5.17 -23.42 -4.35
C PHE A 39 4.75 -22.52 -3.18
N TRP A 40 5.55 -21.50 -2.86
CA TRP A 40 5.20 -20.52 -1.83
C TRP A 40 3.89 -19.79 -2.13
N ARG A 41 3.67 -19.40 -3.40
CA ARG A 41 2.39 -18.82 -3.83
C ARG A 41 1.23 -19.80 -3.65
N LEU A 42 1.31 -20.95 -4.33
CA LEU A 42 0.19 -21.89 -4.47
C LEU A 42 -0.21 -22.53 -3.14
N TYR A 43 0.77 -22.94 -2.34
CA TYR A 43 0.50 -23.76 -1.16
C TYR A 43 0.47 -22.97 0.14
N LEU A 44 1.07 -21.78 0.19
CA LEU A 44 1.15 -20.99 1.42
C LEU A 44 0.33 -19.72 1.34
N ILE A 45 0.56 -18.88 0.34
CA ILE A 45 -0.17 -17.61 0.22
C ILE A 45 -1.64 -17.85 -0.10
N ASP A 46 -1.95 -18.62 -1.15
CA ASP A 46 -3.34 -18.79 -1.59
C ASP A 46 -4.21 -19.48 -0.53
N CYS A 47 -3.64 -20.41 0.24
CA CYS A 47 -4.32 -21.12 1.32
C CYS A 47 -4.54 -20.25 2.58
N MET A 48 -3.67 -19.27 2.84
CA MET A 48 -3.68 -18.51 4.09
C MET A 48 -4.00 -17.02 3.93
N LYS A 49 -4.20 -16.53 2.71
CA LYS A 49 -4.36 -15.10 2.39
C LYS A 49 -5.37 -14.35 3.26
N SER A 50 -6.53 -14.95 3.53
CA SER A 50 -7.58 -14.32 4.34
C SER A 50 -7.16 -14.12 5.81
N ARG A 51 -6.51 -15.14 6.39
CA ARG A 51 -5.96 -15.10 7.75
C ARG A 51 -4.78 -14.14 7.81
N LEU A 52 -3.90 -14.17 6.80
CA LEU A 52 -2.74 -13.30 6.71
C LEU A 52 -3.14 -11.84 6.63
N SER A 53 -4.09 -11.51 5.75
CA SER A 53 -4.69 -10.18 5.63
C SER A 53 -5.26 -9.72 6.98
N SER A 54 -6.08 -10.55 7.63
CA SER A 54 -6.69 -10.23 8.92
C SER A 54 -5.66 -10.00 10.03
N CYS A 55 -4.57 -10.76 10.04
CA CYS A 55 -3.48 -10.58 11.01
C CYS A 55 -2.70 -9.29 10.72
N LEU A 56 -2.35 -9.03 9.47
CA LEU A 56 -1.63 -7.81 9.07
C LEU A 56 -2.44 -6.55 9.39
N MET A 57 -3.74 -6.53 9.06
CA MET A 57 -4.63 -5.40 9.38
C MET A 57 -4.72 -5.17 10.88
N ARG A 58 -4.84 -6.24 11.67
CA ARG A 58 -4.87 -6.13 13.12
C ARG A 58 -3.60 -5.52 13.70
N GLU A 59 -2.43 -5.90 13.19
CA GLU A 59 -1.16 -5.38 13.70
C GLU A 59 -0.89 -3.93 13.25
N VAL A 60 -1.33 -3.54 12.05
CA VAL A 60 -1.20 -2.17 11.55
C VAL A 60 -2.19 -1.21 12.19
N LEU A 61 -3.43 -1.64 12.41
CA LEU A 61 -4.51 -0.80 12.95
C LEU A 61 -4.54 -0.77 14.49
N LYS A 62 -3.68 -1.53 15.17
CA LYS A 62 -3.51 -1.43 16.63
C LYS A 62 -2.89 -0.09 16.98
N LEU A 63 -3.71 0.81 17.52
CA LEU A 63 -3.32 2.08 18.10
C LEU A 63 -2.43 1.88 19.34
N GLY A 64 -1.12 1.74 19.14
CA GLY A 64 -0.12 1.91 20.21
C GLY A 64 0.17 0.71 21.12
N ILE A 65 -0.33 -0.50 20.83
CA ILE A 65 0.14 -1.70 21.55
C ILE A 65 1.39 -2.22 20.83
N CYS A 66 2.56 -1.92 21.42
CA CYS A 66 3.87 -2.42 21.01
C CYS A 66 3.94 -3.95 21.16
N GLY A 67 3.33 -4.68 20.23
CA GLY A 67 3.59 -6.08 19.96
C GLY A 67 4.73 -6.24 18.95
N GLN A 68 5.08 -7.48 18.60
CA GLN A 68 6.12 -7.81 17.60
C GLN A 68 5.73 -7.36 16.17
N GLN A 69 5.62 -6.05 15.94
CA GLN A 69 5.37 -5.43 14.63
C GLN A 69 6.57 -5.59 13.67
N ASN A 70 7.69 -6.13 14.18
CA ASN A 70 8.88 -6.53 13.41
C ASN A 70 8.55 -7.54 12.29
N CYS A 71 7.42 -8.24 12.36
CA CYS A 71 7.02 -9.21 11.34
C CYS A 71 6.25 -8.58 10.17
N ILE A 72 5.75 -7.34 10.27
CA ILE A 72 4.96 -6.71 9.21
C ILE A 72 5.81 -6.51 7.95
N HIS A 73 6.94 -5.80 8.09
CA HIS A 73 7.81 -5.52 6.94
C HIS A 73 8.34 -6.79 6.25
N PRO A 74 8.91 -7.79 6.97
CA PRO A 74 9.32 -9.06 6.37
C PRO A 74 8.17 -9.82 5.70
N CYS A 75 6.96 -9.79 6.28
CA CYS A 75 5.79 -10.43 5.68
C CYS A 75 5.39 -9.74 4.38
N LEU A 76 5.36 -8.42 4.34
CA LEU A 76 5.01 -7.68 3.12
C LEU A 76 6.08 -7.84 2.03
N ALA A 77 7.35 -7.84 2.43
CA ALA A 77 8.45 -8.13 1.52
C ALA A 77 8.31 -9.54 0.92
N SER A 78 7.92 -10.55 1.69
CA SER A 78 7.75 -11.91 1.16
C SER A 78 6.61 -12.03 0.15
N LEU A 79 5.54 -11.23 0.27
CA LEU A 79 4.47 -11.16 -0.75
C LEU A 79 5.00 -10.62 -2.08
N LEU A 80 5.79 -9.55 -2.03
CA LEU A 80 6.38 -8.92 -3.22
C LEU A 80 7.38 -9.85 -3.91
N ARG A 81 8.17 -10.61 -3.13
CA ARG A 81 9.16 -11.56 -3.65
C ARG A 81 8.56 -12.69 -4.47
N VAL A 82 7.28 -13.01 -4.31
CA VAL A 82 6.61 -14.01 -5.16
C VAL A 82 6.55 -13.56 -6.63
N GLY A 83 6.63 -12.26 -6.89
CA GLY A 83 6.73 -11.71 -8.24
C GLY A 83 8.12 -11.81 -8.87
N GLU A 84 9.16 -12.25 -8.14
CA GLU A 84 10.55 -12.36 -8.66
C GLU A 84 10.72 -13.49 -9.68
N VAL A 85 9.73 -14.36 -9.86
CA VAL A 85 9.75 -15.39 -10.91
C VAL A 85 9.48 -14.73 -12.26
N ARG A 86 10.44 -14.78 -13.18
CA ARG A 86 10.33 -14.45 -14.62
C ARG A 86 9.53 -13.20 -14.97
N ASP A 87 10.05 -12.02 -14.64
CA ASP A 87 9.50 -10.70 -15.04
C ASP A 87 8.02 -10.47 -14.65
N PHE A 88 7.49 -11.22 -13.69
CA PHE A 88 6.14 -11.06 -13.17
C PHE A 88 6.12 -10.20 -11.91
N GLU A 89 6.85 -9.09 -11.85
CA GLU A 89 6.76 -8.10 -10.75
C GLU A 89 5.29 -7.70 -10.49
N ARG A 90 4.50 -7.67 -11.57
CA ARG A 90 3.05 -7.47 -11.55
C ARG A 90 2.32 -8.49 -10.67
N ALA A 91 2.71 -9.77 -10.69
CA ALA A 91 2.07 -10.81 -9.87
C ALA A 91 2.36 -10.61 -8.37
N GLY A 92 3.58 -10.20 -8.01
CA GLY A 92 3.93 -9.87 -6.62
C GLY A 92 3.12 -8.69 -6.11
N MET A 93 2.99 -7.63 -6.92
CA MET A 93 2.19 -6.45 -6.57
C MET A 93 0.69 -6.77 -6.51
N GLU A 94 0.16 -7.62 -7.39
CA GLU A 94 -1.23 -8.08 -7.35
C GLU A 94 -1.53 -8.82 -6.03
N ILE A 95 -0.64 -9.72 -5.60
CA ILE A 95 -0.77 -10.42 -4.31
C ILE A 95 -0.70 -9.43 -3.14
N TYR A 96 0.27 -8.51 -3.16
CA TYR A 96 0.39 -7.45 -2.15
C TYR A 96 -0.88 -6.61 -2.05
N ASN A 97 -1.43 -6.20 -3.20
CA ASN A 97 -2.64 -5.40 -3.26
C ASN A 97 -3.84 -6.15 -2.70
N GLN A 98 -4.02 -7.41 -3.09
CA GLN A 98 -5.14 -8.24 -2.64
C GLN A 98 -5.09 -8.53 -1.15
N ILE A 99 -3.92 -8.84 -0.60
CA ILE A 99 -3.78 -9.29 0.79
C ILE A 99 -3.69 -8.11 1.74
N PHE A 100 -3.07 -7.01 1.34
CA PHE A 100 -2.71 -5.92 2.24
C PHE A 100 -3.23 -4.56 1.81
N GLN A 101 -2.86 -4.06 0.62
CA GLN A 101 -3.12 -2.66 0.26
C GLN A 101 -4.61 -2.34 0.19
N ASN A 102 -5.42 -3.18 -0.49
CA ASN A 102 -6.85 -2.91 -0.63
C ASN A 102 -7.59 -2.97 0.72
N PRO A 103 -7.40 -4.03 1.55
CA PRO A 103 -7.95 -4.04 2.91
C PRO A 103 -7.53 -2.82 3.75
N LEU A 104 -6.27 -2.38 3.63
CA LEU A 104 -5.77 -1.20 4.33
C LEU A 104 -6.50 0.07 3.86
N ILE A 105 -6.61 0.27 2.54
CA ILE A 105 -7.33 1.40 1.95
C ILE A 105 -8.78 1.44 2.43
N ASP A 106 -9.48 0.30 2.42
CA ASP A 106 -10.90 0.24 2.80
C ASP A 106 -11.10 0.57 4.29
N ALA A 107 -10.23 0.03 5.15
CA ALA A 107 -10.25 0.33 6.58
C ALA A 107 -9.92 1.81 6.87
N THR A 108 -8.85 2.33 6.26
CA THR A 108 -8.42 3.72 6.43
C THR A 108 -9.45 4.70 5.84
N ARG A 109 -10.10 4.38 4.72
CA ARG A 109 -11.18 5.18 4.12
C ARG A 109 -12.35 5.33 5.08
N SER A 110 -12.75 4.23 5.70
CA SER A 110 -13.83 4.23 6.70
C SER A 110 -13.46 5.08 7.91
N PHE A 111 -12.23 4.93 8.40
CA PHE A 111 -11.70 5.73 9.52
C PHE A 111 -11.62 7.22 9.19
N TYR A 112 -10.99 7.62 8.08
CA TYR A 112 -10.87 9.03 7.67
C TYR A 112 -12.23 9.68 7.43
N SER A 113 -13.18 8.96 6.84
CA SER A 113 -14.53 9.50 6.61
C SER A 113 -15.24 9.82 7.93
N GLN A 114 -15.16 8.90 8.91
CA GLN A 114 -15.74 9.10 10.24
C GLN A 114 -15.02 10.23 10.98
N TRP A 115 -13.68 10.20 10.99
CA TRP A 115 -12.86 11.22 11.62
C TRP A 115 -13.15 12.62 11.06
N ALA A 116 -13.23 12.76 9.73
CA ALA A 116 -13.49 14.04 9.09
C ALA A 116 -14.87 14.59 9.43
N CYS A 117 -15.92 13.75 9.33
CA CYS A 117 -17.29 14.16 9.69
C CYS A 117 -17.39 14.60 11.16
N GLN A 118 -16.76 13.84 12.06
CA GLN A 118 -16.77 14.18 13.49
C GLN A 118 -16.07 15.52 13.73
N ARG A 119 -14.85 15.69 13.21
CA ARG A 119 -14.05 16.89 13.44
C ARG A 119 -14.63 18.15 12.79
N GLU A 120 -15.24 18.02 11.63
CA GLU A 120 -15.97 19.10 10.98
C GLU A 120 -17.16 19.59 11.83
N SER A 121 -17.83 18.68 12.56
CA SER A 121 -18.94 19.04 13.45
C SER A 121 -18.50 19.64 14.79
N GLU A 122 -17.30 19.30 15.26
CA GLU A 122 -16.81 19.65 16.60
C GLU A 122 -15.85 20.85 16.60
N LEU A 123 -15.12 21.10 15.51
CA LEU A 123 -13.97 22.01 15.48
C LEU A 123 -14.14 23.18 14.53
N GLY A 124 -13.46 24.29 14.83
CA GLY A 124 -13.21 25.35 13.86
C GLY A 124 -12.14 24.93 12.83
N CYS A 125 -12.12 25.56 11.65
CA CYS A 125 -11.23 25.16 10.55
C CYS A 125 -9.74 25.16 10.91
N ALA A 126 -9.25 26.14 11.68
CA ALA A 126 -7.85 26.17 12.09
C ALA A 126 -7.46 24.97 12.97
N GLN A 127 -8.37 24.53 13.85
CA GLN A 127 -8.18 23.34 14.69
C GLN A 127 -8.27 22.06 13.86
N TYR A 128 -9.25 21.98 12.96
CA TYR A 128 -9.38 20.88 12.01
C TYR A 128 -8.10 20.66 11.21
N VAL A 129 -7.55 21.73 10.61
CA VAL A 129 -6.30 21.67 9.83
C VAL A 129 -5.14 21.21 10.70
N THR A 130 -5.03 21.71 11.93
CA THR A 130 -3.98 21.31 12.87
C THR A 130 -4.03 19.83 13.18
N GLU A 131 -5.21 19.29 13.50
CA GLU A 131 -5.37 17.86 13.77
C GLU A 131 -5.19 17.01 12.51
N ALA A 132 -5.63 17.49 11.35
CA ALA A 132 -5.43 16.82 10.07
C ALA A 132 -3.93 16.68 9.74
N LEU A 133 -3.13 17.73 9.99
CA LEU A 133 -1.67 17.68 9.80
C LEU A 133 -0.99 16.69 10.76
N ALA A 134 -1.46 16.63 12.02
CA ALA A 134 -0.98 15.63 12.98
C ALA A 134 -1.32 14.20 12.52
N LEU A 135 -2.56 13.97 12.07
CA LEU A 135 -3.01 12.69 11.53
C LEU A 135 -2.19 12.26 10.31
N ARG A 136 -1.93 13.19 9.38
CA ARG A 136 -1.10 12.94 8.19
C ARG A 136 0.32 12.53 8.57
N THR A 137 0.90 13.20 9.55
CA THR A 137 2.27 12.92 10.02
C THR A 137 2.36 11.54 10.64
N GLU A 138 1.37 11.17 11.47
CA GLU A 138 1.29 9.85 12.08
C GLU A 138 1.16 8.75 11.01
N GLU A 139 0.28 8.94 10.02
CA GLU A 139 0.12 8.00 8.91
C GLU A 139 1.41 7.85 8.09
N HIS A 140 2.08 8.97 7.80
CA HIS A 140 3.31 8.98 7.03
C HIS A 140 4.43 8.18 7.73
N ASN A 141 4.60 8.41 9.04
CA ASN A 141 5.58 7.67 9.84
C ASN A 141 5.25 6.18 9.88
N ARG A 142 3.97 5.83 10.09
CA ARG A 142 3.50 4.44 10.10
C ARG A 142 3.73 3.76 8.75
N ALA A 143 3.44 4.44 7.65
CA ALA A 143 3.64 3.93 6.30
C ALA A 143 5.12 3.71 5.98
N ILE A 144 6.01 4.66 6.32
CA ILE A 144 7.46 4.50 6.15
C ILE A 144 7.97 3.30 6.94
N GLN A 145 7.48 3.13 8.16
CA GLN A 145 7.95 2.08 9.05
C GLN A 145 7.50 0.68 8.60
N TYR A 146 6.24 0.55 8.15
CA TYR A 146 5.62 -0.76 7.99
C TYR A 146 5.26 -1.13 6.55
N TYR A 147 4.85 -0.18 5.72
CA TYR A 147 4.26 -0.46 4.40
C TYR A 147 4.57 0.60 3.35
N LYS A 148 5.86 0.90 3.15
CA LYS A 148 6.33 1.98 2.26
C LYS A 148 5.74 1.93 0.84
N CYS A 149 5.50 0.74 0.29
CA CYS A 149 4.88 0.57 -1.04
C CYS A 149 3.46 1.17 -1.14
N SER A 150 2.73 1.24 -0.02
CA SER A 150 1.38 1.82 0.05
C SER A 150 1.37 3.31 0.45
N LEU A 151 2.53 3.97 0.59
CA LEU A 151 2.61 5.37 1.05
C LEU A 151 1.83 6.33 0.13
N LEU A 152 2.08 6.27 -1.18
CA LEU A 152 1.41 7.15 -2.15
C LEU A 152 -0.11 6.92 -2.20
N PRO A 153 -0.62 5.67 -2.26
CA PRO A 153 -2.05 5.40 -2.09
C PRO A 153 -2.66 5.98 -0.80
N MET A 154 -1.96 5.89 0.34
CA MET A 154 -2.44 6.48 1.59
C MET A 154 -2.47 8.01 1.55
N GLN A 155 -1.45 8.65 0.97
CA GLN A 155 -1.42 10.11 0.78
C GLN A 155 -2.57 10.59 -0.10
N ASN A 156 -2.82 9.90 -1.21
CA ASN A 156 -3.94 10.22 -2.10
C ASN A 156 -5.28 10.05 -1.38
N LEU A 157 -5.44 8.99 -0.59
CA LEU A 157 -6.67 8.76 0.19
C LEU A 157 -6.90 9.85 1.24
N PHE A 158 -5.83 10.29 1.91
CA PHE A 158 -5.88 11.42 2.84
C PHE A 158 -6.34 12.69 2.11
N GLN A 159 -5.71 13.00 0.98
CA GLN A 159 -6.05 14.17 0.19
C GLN A 159 -7.51 14.15 -0.28
N GLU A 160 -7.97 13.01 -0.82
CA GLU A 160 -9.35 12.81 -1.28
C GLU A 160 -10.36 13.09 -0.15
N ILE A 161 -10.20 12.44 1.01
CA ILE A 161 -11.24 12.43 2.04
C ILE A 161 -11.15 13.62 3.00
N ILE A 162 -9.94 13.93 3.47
CA ILE A 162 -9.72 14.94 4.51
C ILE A 162 -9.70 16.35 3.90
N VAL A 163 -9.28 16.49 2.64
CA VAL A 163 -9.11 17.81 2.01
C VAL A 163 -10.18 18.05 0.94
N GLU A 164 -10.20 17.25 -0.12
CA GLU A 164 -11.02 17.52 -1.31
C GLU A 164 -12.52 17.42 -1.01
N GLN A 165 -12.96 16.36 -0.32
CA GLN A 165 -14.36 16.21 0.08
C GLN A 165 -14.81 17.23 1.15
N ARG A 166 -13.88 17.99 1.75
CA ARG A 166 -14.16 18.99 2.79
C ARG A 166 -13.82 20.42 2.37
N LEU A 167 -13.60 20.62 1.07
CA LEU A 167 -13.23 21.92 0.51
C LEU A 167 -14.23 23.03 0.87
N ASN A 168 -15.52 22.72 0.94
CA ASN A 168 -16.55 23.69 1.30
C ASN A 168 -16.37 24.23 2.73
N PHE A 169 -16.22 23.34 3.71
CA PHE A 169 -15.98 23.70 5.11
C PHE A 169 -14.68 24.48 5.28
N LEU A 170 -13.61 24.01 4.65
CA LEU A 170 -12.31 24.67 4.68
C LEU A 170 -12.39 26.07 4.03
N ASN A 171 -13.20 26.26 2.97
CA ASN A 171 -13.33 27.54 2.25
C ASN A 171 -14.27 28.53 2.92
N MET A 172 -15.24 28.07 3.71
CA MET A 172 -16.10 28.97 4.49
C MET A 172 -15.28 29.87 5.41
N ASN A 173 -14.14 29.38 5.90
CA ASN A 173 -13.25 30.15 6.76
C ASN A 173 -12.33 31.12 5.98
N VAL A 174 -12.05 30.86 4.69
CA VAL A 174 -11.29 31.79 3.84
C VAL A 174 -12.08 33.08 3.60
N ARG A 175 -13.42 33.00 3.45
CA ARG A 175 -14.26 34.18 3.28
C ARG A 175 -14.36 35.04 4.54
N TYR A 176 -14.31 34.43 5.72
CA TYR A 176 -14.24 35.15 7.01
C TYR A 176 -12.87 35.80 7.22
N VAL A 177 -11.79 35.13 6.83
CA VAL A 177 -10.40 35.61 6.95
C VAL A 177 -10.05 36.73 5.95
N ILE A 178 -10.72 36.81 4.80
CA ILE A 178 -10.58 37.95 3.87
C ILE A 178 -11.32 39.20 4.40
N ALA A 179 -12.36 39.01 5.22
CA ALA A 179 -13.10 40.11 5.83
C ALA A 179 -12.41 40.68 7.09
N GLU A 180 -11.69 39.85 7.84
CA GLU A 180 -10.82 40.26 8.94
C GLU A 180 -9.35 40.25 8.49
N GLU A 181 -8.88 41.36 7.88
CA GLU A 181 -7.45 41.58 7.70
C GLU A 181 -6.75 41.56 9.07
N ASP A 182 -6.14 40.44 9.43
CA ASP A 182 -4.95 40.45 10.27
C ASP A 182 -3.83 39.61 9.62
N LYS A 183 -2.88 40.36 9.08
CA LYS A 183 -1.78 39.96 8.19
C LYS A 183 -0.65 39.31 8.99
N SER A 184 -0.63 37.98 9.13
CA SER A 184 0.63 37.24 9.30
C SER A 184 0.47 35.71 9.27
N SER A 185 -0.62 35.13 9.77
CA SER A 185 -0.57 33.71 10.20
C SER A 185 -1.54 32.73 9.54
N LYS A 186 -2.47 33.14 8.66
CA LYS A 186 -3.69 32.33 8.43
C LYS A 186 -4.02 31.91 6.99
N CYS A 187 -3.24 32.34 5.99
CA CYS A 187 -3.46 31.97 4.58
C CYS A 187 -2.62 30.74 4.12
N ASN A 188 -2.00 30.00 5.05
CA ASN A 188 -1.09 28.90 4.73
C ASN A 188 -1.70 27.50 4.95
N SER A 189 -2.97 27.40 5.36
CA SER A 189 -3.62 26.13 5.73
C SER A 189 -3.87 25.22 4.52
N TYR A 190 -4.24 25.79 3.37
CA TYR A 190 -4.46 25.03 2.14
C TYR A 190 -3.16 24.56 1.47
N THR A 191 -2.17 25.44 1.40
CA THR A 191 -0.84 25.12 0.87
C THR A 191 -0.13 24.06 1.69
N GLN A 192 -0.34 24.03 3.01
CA GLN A 192 0.25 23.00 3.88
C GLN A 192 -0.39 21.62 3.74
N LEU A 193 -1.65 21.54 3.30
CA LEU A 193 -2.36 20.28 3.07
C LEU A 193 -2.13 19.72 1.66
N SER A 194 -1.94 20.61 0.68
CA SER A 194 -1.71 20.26 -0.74
C SER A 194 -0.29 19.74 -1.05
N HIS A 195 0.67 19.92 -0.15
CA HIS A 195 2.04 19.36 -0.24
C HIS A 195 2.23 18.22 0.76
#